data_AF-Q6JTW0-F1
#
_entry.id   AF-Q6JTW0-F1
#
_cell.length_a   1.000
_cell.length_b   1.000
_cell.length_c   1.000
_cell.angle_alpha   90.00
_cell.angle_beta   90.00
_cell.angle_gamma   90.00
#
_symmetry.space_group_name_H-M   'P 1'
#
loop_
_entity.id
_entity.type
_entity.pdbx_description
1 polymer ?
#
loop_
_entity_poly.entity_id
_entity_poly.type
_entity_poly.pdbx_seq_one_letter_code
_entity_poly.pdbx_strand_id
1 'polypeptide(L)' 'TLTAARKMTKRDVFIEKDQMMQLLMWHPGWDGKIPTPAILKPRPLWTGKQLFSLIIPGNVNVIRTHST' A
#
# COMPACT_ATOMS: atom_id res chain seq x y z
N THR A 1 -12.91 6.95 7.19
CA THR A 1 -11.55 6.76 6.63
C THR A 1 -10.62 6.02 7.59
N LEU A 2 -10.57 6.38 8.89
CA LEU A 2 -9.67 5.74 9.89
C LEU A 2 -9.85 4.22 10.00
N THR A 3 -11.09 3.71 10.08
CA THR A 3 -11.36 2.26 10.15
C THR A 3 -10.88 1.52 8.90
N ALA A 4 -11.07 2.12 7.73
CA ALA A 4 -10.61 1.56 6.47
C ALA A 4 -9.08 1.54 6.40
N ALA A 5 -8.41 2.63 6.81
CA ALA A 5 -6.95 2.68 6.90
C ALA A 5 -6.40 1.57 7.82
N ARG A 6 -6.97 1.39 9.03
CA ARG A 6 -6.59 0.31 9.94
C ARG A 6 -6.76 -1.06 9.30
N LYS A 7 -7.92 -1.32 8.67
CA LYS A 7 -8.23 -2.61 8.06
C LYS A 7 -7.25 -2.90 6.90
N MET A 8 -7.00 -1.91 6.05
CA MET A 8 -6.13 -2.02 4.88
C MET A 8 -4.66 -2.28 5.24
N THR A 9 -4.15 -1.67 6.32
CA THR A 9 -2.74 -1.82 6.72
C THR A 9 -2.45 -3.05 7.57
N LYS A 10 -3.42 -3.97 7.77
CA LYS A 10 -3.15 -5.25 8.42
C LYS A 10 -2.29 -6.17 7.53
N ARG A 11 -1.60 -7.13 8.14
CA ARG A 11 -0.60 -7.99 7.44
C ARG A 11 -1.23 -9.04 6.52
N ASP A 12 -2.46 -9.44 6.82
CA ASP A 12 -3.27 -10.41 6.08
C ASP A 12 -4.01 -9.80 4.88
N VAL A 13 -3.87 -8.49 4.65
CA VAL A 13 -4.53 -7.80 3.54
C VAL A 13 -3.57 -7.65 2.37
N PHE A 14 -3.94 -8.29 1.27
CA PHE A 14 -3.26 -8.22 -0.01
C PHE A 14 -4.16 -7.57 -1.07
N ILE A 15 -3.53 -6.87 -2.00
CA ILE A 15 -4.15 -6.14 -3.10
C ILE A 15 -3.68 -6.79 -4.40
N GLU A 16 -4.64 -7.10 -5.27
CA GLU A 16 -4.38 -7.67 -6.60
C GLU A 16 -3.99 -6.59 -7.61
N LYS A 17 -3.42 -7.00 -8.74
CA LYS A 17 -2.86 -6.08 -9.74
C LYS A 17 -3.89 -5.09 -10.28
N ASP A 18 -5.11 -5.55 -10.55
CA ASP A 18 -6.22 -4.74 -11.04
C ASP A 18 -6.62 -3.65 -10.04
N GLN A 19 -6.81 -4.02 -8.77
CA GLN A 19 -7.12 -3.09 -7.69
C GLN A 19 -5.96 -2.12 -7.45
N MET A 20 -4.71 -2.59 -7.51
CA MET A 20 -3.53 -1.75 -7.37
C MET A 20 -3.49 -0.68 -8.47
N MET A 21 -3.72 -1.07 -9.73
CA MET A 21 -3.76 -0.12 -10.85
C MET A 21 -4.89 0.89 -10.68
N GLN A 22 -6.09 0.45 -10.30
CA GLN A 22 -7.20 1.37 -10.04
C GLN A 22 -6.88 2.36 -8.93
N LEU A 23 -6.31 1.91 -7.81
CA LEU A 23 -5.94 2.77 -6.67
C LEU A 23 -4.85 3.78 -7.03
N LEU A 24 -3.88 3.40 -7.86
CA LEU A 24 -2.84 4.31 -8.35
C LEU A 24 -3.39 5.42 -9.24
N MET A 25 -4.46 5.17 -10.01
CA MET A 25 -5.11 6.24 -10.80
C MET A 25 -5.65 7.38 -9.93
N TRP A 26 -6.05 7.06 -8.68
CA TRP A 26 -6.54 8.06 -7.72
C TRP A 26 -5.42 8.80 -6.99
N HIS A 27 -4.15 8.43 -7.21
CA HIS A 27 -3.01 9.09 -6.58
C HIS A 27 -2.47 10.22 -7.48
N PRO A 28 -2.71 11.50 -7.16
CA PRO A 28 -2.32 12.62 -8.01
C PRO A 28 -0.80 12.82 -8.14
N GLY A 29 0.00 12.23 -7.25
CA GLY A 29 1.47 12.28 -7.27
C GLY A 29 2.14 11.10 -7.97
N TRP A 30 1.38 10.26 -8.67
CA TRP A 30 1.90 9.04 -9.26
C TRP A 30 2.77 9.31 -10.50
N ASP A 31 3.96 8.73 -10.53
CA ASP A 31 4.98 8.89 -11.57
C ASP A 31 4.79 7.93 -12.77
N GLY A 32 3.66 7.21 -12.82
CA GLY A 32 3.37 6.22 -13.86
C GLY A 32 4.02 4.86 -13.63
N LYS A 33 4.80 4.67 -12.55
CA LYS A 33 5.48 3.40 -12.26
C LYS A 33 4.73 2.61 -11.22
N ILE A 34 4.37 1.37 -11.56
CA ILE A 34 3.79 0.44 -10.59
C ILE A 34 4.92 -0.06 -9.69
N PRO A 35 4.80 0.05 -8.36
CA PRO A 35 5.84 -0.43 -7.45
C PRO A 35 5.93 -1.96 -7.50
N THR A 36 7.10 -2.50 -7.13
CA THR A 36 7.33 -3.95 -7.06
C THR A 36 6.38 -4.60 -6.05
N PRO A 37 5.72 -5.73 -6.38
CA PRO A 37 4.85 -6.43 -5.44
C PRO A 37 5.65 -7.00 -4.25
N ALA A 38 5.02 -7.11 -3.08
CA ALA A 38 5.63 -7.74 -1.91
C ALA A 38 5.78 -9.26 -2.09
N ILE A 39 4.89 -9.88 -2.87
CA ILE A 39 4.95 -11.30 -3.22
C ILE A 39 5.01 -11.39 -4.74
N LEU A 40 6.03 -12.06 -5.28
CA LEU A 40 6.22 -12.19 -6.73
C LEU A 40 5.60 -13.48 -7.29
N LYS A 41 5.60 -14.56 -6.51
CA LYS A 41 5.14 -15.89 -6.92
C LYS A 41 4.21 -16.48 -5.84
N PRO A 42 3.20 -17.29 -6.20
CA PRO A 42 2.82 -17.68 -7.56
C PRO A 42 2.11 -16.58 -8.35
N ARG A 43 1.63 -15.54 -7.66
CA ARG A 43 0.94 -14.38 -8.24
C ARG A 43 1.45 -13.09 -7.59
N PRO A 44 1.49 -11.97 -8.34
CA PRO A 44 1.94 -10.70 -7.81
C PRO A 44 0.91 -10.14 -6.82
N LEU A 45 1.33 -9.87 -5.57
CA LEU A 45 0.47 -9.26 -4.55
C LEU A 45 1.18 -8.10 -3.87
N TRP A 46 0.41 -7.04 -3.62
CA TRP A 46 0.84 -5.85 -2.87
C TRP A 46 0.21 -5.85 -1.49
N THR A 47 0.89 -5.27 -0.52
CA THR A 47 0.30 -5.04 0.80
C THR A 47 -0.33 -3.66 0.87
N GLY A 48 -1.34 -3.48 1.73
CA GLY A 48 -1.89 -2.14 1.97
C GLY A 48 -0.85 -1.15 2.51
N LYS A 49 0.18 -1.63 3.22
CA LYS A 49 1.29 -0.79 3.69
C LYS A 49 2.13 -0.24 2.54
N GLN A 50 2.39 -1.03 1.49
CA GLN A 50 3.11 -0.55 0.30
C GLN A 50 2.37 0.61 -0.36
N LEU A 51 1.04 0.47 -0.53
CA LEU A 51 0.21 1.55 -1.07
C LEU A 51 0.20 2.78 -0.14
N PHE A 52 0.05 2.56 1.16
CA PHE A 52 0.02 3.65 2.15
C PHE A 52 1.33 4.45 2.16
N SER A 53 2.48 3.78 1.97
CA SER A 53 3.78 4.43 1.86
C SER A 53 3.90 5.36 0.65
N LEU A 54 3.21 5.09 -0.47
CA LEU A 54 3.24 5.97 -1.66
C LEU A 54 2.52 7.30 -1.41
N ILE A 55 1.56 7.31 -0.49
CA ILE A 55 0.75 8.50 -0.16
C ILE A 55 1.51 9.42 0.80
N ILE A 56 2.47 8.89 1.58
CA ILE A 56 3.27 9.68 2.51
C ILE A 56 4.37 10.41 1.73
N PRO A 57 4.39 11.76 1.72
CA PRO A 57 5.38 12.50 0.97
C PRO A 57 6.75 12.50 1.66
N GLY A 58 7.82 12.47 0.85
CA GLY A 58 9.19 12.68 1.29
C GLY A 58 9.77 11.56 2.16
N ASN A 59 10.78 11.90 2.95
CA ASN A 59 11.49 10.96 3.82
C ASN A 59 11.03 11.17 5.27
N VAL A 60 9.98 10.46 5.67
CA VAL A 60 9.38 10.57 7.01
C VAL A 60 9.74 9.34 7.84
N ASN A 61 10.43 9.56 8.95
CA ASN A 61 10.77 8.52 9.92
C ASN A 61 9.96 8.70 11.20
N VAL A 62 9.15 7.69 11.56
CA VAL A 62 8.34 7.69 12.78
C VAL A 62 8.34 6.29 13.39
N ILE A 63 8.58 6.23 14.70
CA ILE A 63 8.46 4.99 15.49
C ILE A 63 7.22 5.13 16.38
N ARG A 64 6.31 4.16 16.31
CA ARG A 64 5.17 4.04 17.22
C ARG A 64 4.96 2.59 17.64
N THR A 65 4.51 2.40 18.87
CA THR A 65 4.01 1.12 19.37
C THR A 65 2.57 0.92 18.88
N HIS A 66 2.26 -0.28 18.40
CA HIS A 66 0.90 -0.70 18.09
C HIS A 66 0.64 -2.04 18.76
N SER A 67 -0.54 -2.22 19.35
CA SER A 67 -0.94 -3.50 19.92
C SER A 67 -1.23 -4.48 18.78
N THR A 68 -0.41 -5.52 18.68
CA THR A 68 -0.56 -6.64 17.72
C THR A 68 -1.88 -7.37 17.90
#